data_AF-A0A7S7QWS0-F1
#
_entry.id   AF-A0A7S7QWS0-F1
#
_cell.length_a   1.000
_cell.length_b   1.000
_cell.length_c   1.000
_cell.angle_alpha   90.00
_cell.angle_beta   90.00
_cell.angle_gamma   90.00
#
_symmetry.space_group_name_H-M   'P 1'
#
loop_
_entity.id
_entity.type
_entity.pdbx_description
1 polymer ?
#
loop_
_entity_poly.entity_id
_entity_poly.type
_entity_poly.pdbx_seq_one_letter_code
_entity_poly.pdbx_strand_id
1 'polypeptide(L)'
;MRAILDHCSGGTRRSLPAGTEFIQEGGKTGHLFVLVDGKVEVVKGDNLVAVIEEPGAVFGEMSVLLDKPHSAQVRAASDCVLYEFDDAASFLREQPAMALLIAQLLAQRLQVATSYLADLMHQYADHGTHLAMVGEVLQSMINLPPMQVAPGSDQQSDPRI
;
A
#
# COMPACT_ATOMS: atom_id res chain seq x y z
N MET A 1 -3.65 14.10 -2.02
CA MET A 1 -3.04 13.17 -3.01
C MET A 1 -3.58 13.32 -4.44
N ARG A 2 -4.23 14.43 -4.79
CA ARG A 2 -4.90 14.62 -6.10
C ARG A 2 -4.03 14.47 -7.34
N ALA A 3 -2.73 14.79 -7.28
CA ALA A 3 -1.81 14.62 -8.42
C ALA A 3 -1.73 13.15 -8.91
N ILE A 4 -2.02 12.18 -8.04
CA ILE A 4 -2.10 10.76 -8.43
C ILE A 4 -3.23 10.53 -9.46
N LEU A 5 -4.35 11.24 -9.34
CA LEU A 5 -5.49 11.09 -10.24
C LEU A 5 -5.14 11.52 -11.68
N ASP A 6 -4.23 12.48 -11.84
CA ASP A 6 -3.75 12.94 -13.15
C ASP A 6 -2.95 11.85 -13.89
N HIS A 7 -2.48 10.83 -13.17
CA HIS A 7 -1.70 9.70 -13.68
C HIS A 7 -2.51 8.40 -13.77
N CYS A 8 -3.83 8.44 -13.54
CA CYS A 8 -4.68 7.24 -13.57
C CYS A 8 -5.14 6.83 -14.97
N SER A 9 -4.51 7.37 -16.03
CA SER A 9 -4.78 6.96 -17.40
C SER A 9 -4.48 5.46 -17.58
N GLY A 10 -5.41 4.72 -18.19
CA GLY A 10 -5.29 3.27 -18.39
C GLY A 10 -5.99 2.41 -17.33
N GLY A 11 -6.46 3.01 -16.23
CA GLY A 11 -7.26 2.32 -15.23
C GLY A 11 -8.74 2.23 -15.62
N THR A 12 -9.39 1.13 -15.21
CA THR A 12 -10.83 0.96 -15.36
C THR A 12 -11.54 1.68 -14.22
N ARG A 13 -12.43 2.62 -14.55
CA ARG A 13 -13.24 3.31 -13.52
C ARG A 13 -14.36 2.39 -13.03
N ARG A 14 -14.44 2.17 -11.72
CA ARG A 14 -15.47 1.35 -11.06
C ARG A 14 -16.27 2.18 -10.07
N SER A 15 -17.56 1.89 -9.99
CA SER A 15 -18.43 2.34 -8.90
C SER A 15 -18.74 1.14 -8.02
N LEU A 16 -18.44 1.25 -6.72
CA LEU A 16 -18.65 0.20 -5.74
C LEU A 16 -19.69 0.68 -4.71
N PRO A 17 -20.77 -0.07 -4.45
CA PRO A 17 -21.69 0.27 -3.37
C PRO A 17 -21.05 0.04 -1.99
N ALA A 18 -21.58 0.71 -0.98
CA ALA A 18 -21.19 0.50 0.41
C ALA A 18 -21.22 -1.00 0.80
N GLY A 19 -20.22 -1.43 1.55
CA GLY A 19 -20.01 -2.82 1.98
C GLY A 19 -19.23 -3.68 0.99
N THR A 20 -18.94 -3.19 -0.22
CA THR A 20 -18.20 -3.99 -1.22
C THR A 20 -16.74 -4.16 -0.81
N GLU A 21 -16.32 -5.40 -0.60
CA GLU A 21 -14.91 -5.77 -0.47
C GLU A 21 -14.26 -5.87 -1.85
N PHE A 22 -13.09 -5.26 -2.02
CA PHE A 22 -12.35 -5.28 -3.29
C PHE A 22 -10.88 -5.68 -3.13
N ILE A 23 -10.38 -5.79 -1.89
CA ILE A 23 -9.12 -6.46 -1.57
C ILE A 23 -9.37 -7.40 -0.40
N GLN A 24 -8.94 -8.65 -0.55
CA GLN A 24 -9.02 -9.68 0.49
C GLN A 24 -7.65 -9.87 1.16
N GLU A 25 -7.62 -9.89 2.49
CA GLU A 25 -6.39 -10.18 3.26
C GLU A 25 -5.83 -11.56 2.89
N GLY A 26 -4.51 -11.66 2.74
CA GLY A 26 -3.82 -12.89 2.38
C GLY A 26 -3.94 -13.29 0.90
N GLY A 27 -4.78 -12.61 0.12
CA GLY A 27 -4.83 -12.77 -1.34
C GLY A 27 -3.63 -12.12 -2.03
N LYS A 28 -3.33 -12.53 -3.28
CA LYS A 28 -2.34 -11.87 -4.14
C LYS A 28 -2.95 -11.68 -5.52
N THR A 29 -3.42 -10.47 -5.80
CA THR A 29 -4.21 -10.17 -7.01
C THR A 29 -3.39 -9.49 -8.10
N GLY A 30 -2.34 -8.76 -7.74
CA GLY A 30 -1.62 -7.88 -8.67
C GLY A 30 -2.38 -6.61 -9.03
N HIS A 31 -3.55 -6.37 -8.42
CA HIS A 31 -4.38 -5.22 -8.68
C HIS A 31 -3.98 -4.02 -7.83
N LEU A 32 -4.16 -2.82 -8.39
CA LEU A 32 -3.99 -1.54 -7.70
C LEU A 32 -5.28 -0.73 -7.84
N PHE A 33 -5.68 -0.07 -6.76
CA PHE A 33 -6.88 0.76 -6.73
C PHE A 33 -6.54 2.18 -6.33
N VAL A 34 -7.20 3.16 -6.96
CA VAL A 34 -7.06 4.58 -6.62
C VAL A 34 -8.44 5.18 -6.36
N LEU A 35 -8.68 5.67 -5.15
CA LEU A 35 -9.94 6.30 -4.76
C LEU A 35 -10.13 7.64 -5.48
N VAL A 36 -11.26 7.80 -6.15
CA VAL A 36 -11.68 9.08 -6.75
C VAL A 36 -12.61 9.81 -5.80
N ASP A 37 -13.58 9.10 -5.22
CA ASP A 37 -14.59 9.66 -4.30
C ASP A 37 -15.18 8.55 -3.42
N GLY A 38 -15.67 8.92 -2.23
CA GLY A 38 -16.24 8.01 -1.25
C GLY A 38 -15.30 7.70 -0.07
N LYS A 39 -15.65 6.66 0.69
CA LYS A 39 -15.00 6.28 1.95
C LYS A 39 -14.65 4.80 1.95
N VAL A 40 -13.41 4.49 2.32
CA VAL A 40 -12.86 3.13 2.31
C VAL A 40 -12.33 2.75 3.68
N GLU A 41 -12.61 1.54 4.12
CA GLU A 41 -12.06 0.95 5.35
C GLU A 41 -10.97 -0.07 5.03
N VAL A 42 -9.87 0.02 5.78
CA VAL A 42 -8.81 -0.99 5.79
C VAL A 42 -8.91 -1.75 7.10
N VAL A 43 -9.07 -3.06 7.02
CA VAL A 43 -9.29 -3.95 8.17
C VAL A 43 -8.22 -5.03 8.16
N LYS A 44 -7.67 -5.38 9.32
CA LYS A 44 -6.68 -6.45 9.46
C LYS A 44 -7.12 -7.43 10.54
N GLY A 45 -7.43 -8.66 10.16
CA GLY A 45 -8.22 -9.56 10.99
C GLY A 45 -9.54 -8.89 11.37
N ASP A 46 -9.80 -8.71 12.67
CA ASP A 46 -11.00 -8.04 13.17
C ASP A 46 -10.81 -6.54 13.48
N ASN A 47 -9.60 -6.02 13.28
CA ASN A 47 -9.25 -4.65 13.68
C ASN A 47 -9.41 -3.67 12.52
N LEU A 48 -10.21 -2.62 12.71
CA LEU A 48 -10.27 -1.48 11.80
C LEU A 48 -8.96 -0.68 11.93
N VAL A 49 -8.12 -0.73 10.88
CA VAL A 49 -6.81 -0.10 10.86
C VAL A 49 -6.90 1.37 10.45
N ALA A 50 -7.69 1.64 9.41
CA ALA A 50 -7.83 2.99 8.88
C ALA A 50 -9.17 3.17 8.17
N VAL A 51 -9.61 4.42 8.13
CA VAL A 51 -10.72 4.88 7.30
C VAL A 51 -10.21 6.02 6.44
N ILE A 52 -10.34 5.89 5.12
CA ILE A 52 -9.69 6.75 4.14
C ILE A 52 -10.75 7.33 3.20
N GLU A 53 -10.76 8.66 3.11
CA GLU A 53 -11.69 9.44 2.28
C GLU A 53 -10.95 10.33 1.27
N GLU A 54 -9.61 10.34 1.30
CA GLU A 54 -8.78 11.25 0.50
C GLU A 54 -8.73 10.82 -0.97
N PRO A 55 -9.17 11.67 -1.91
CA PRO A 55 -9.02 11.40 -3.33
C PRO A 55 -7.54 11.26 -3.76
N GLY A 56 -7.28 10.24 -4.57
CA GLY A 56 -5.93 9.79 -4.92
C GLY A 56 -5.32 8.81 -3.92
N ALA A 57 -6.06 8.36 -2.90
CA ALA A 57 -5.61 7.27 -2.05
C ALA A 57 -5.43 5.97 -2.83
N VAL A 58 -4.29 5.32 -2.62
CA VAL A 58 -3.87 4.11 -3.33
C VAL A 58 -3.99 2.91 -2.39
N PHE A 59 -4.49 1.79 -2.91
CA PHE A 59 -4.64 0.53 -2.19
C PHE A 59 -4.10 -0.63 -3.03
N GLY A 60 -3.56 -1.65 -2.36
CA GLY A 60 -2.94 -2.81 -2.98
C GLY A 60 -1.48 -2.58 -3.40
N GLU A 61 -0.97 -1.36 -3.21
CA GLU A 61 0.38 -0.94 -3.60
C GLU A 61 1.46 -1.75 -2.87
N MET A 62 1.23 -2.06 -1.59
CA MET A 62 2.19 -2.85 -0.80
C MET A 62 2.34 -4.27 -1.34
N SER A 63 1.23 -4.90 -1.76
CA SER A 63 1.27 -6.26 -2.32
C SER A 63 2.08 -6.28 -3.62
N VAL A 64 1.82 -5.30 -4.49
CA VAL A 64 2.49 -5.18 -5.79
C VAL A 64 3.97 -4.86 -5.63
N LEU A 65 4.33 -3.83 -4.84
CA LEU A 65 5.72 -3.37 -4.71
C LEU A 65 6.62 -4.35 -3.94
N LEU A 66 6.05 -5.09 -2.98
CA LEU A 66 6.80 -6.05 -2.16
C LEU A 66 6.74 -7.47 -2.73
N ASP A 67 5.96 -7.71 -3.78
CA ASP A 67 5.61 -9.03 -4.30
C ASP A 67 5.06 -9.99 -3.23
N LYS A 68 4.29 -9.46 -2.28
CA LYS A 68 3.72 -10.21 -1.14
C LYS A 68 2.20 -10.26 -1.18
N PRO A 69 1.56 -11.22 -0.48
CA PRO A 69 0.11 -11.17 -0.26
C PRO A 69 -0.35 -9.87 0.41
N HIS A 70 -1.60 -9.50 0.18
CA HIS A 70 -2.25 -8.35 0.81
C HIS A 70 -2.21 -8.48 2.34
N SER A 71 -1.75 -7.43 3.00
CA SER A 71 -1.52 -7.41 4.45
C SER A 71 -2.78 -7.11 5.28
N ALA A 72 -3.87 -6.74 4.60
CA ALA A 72 -5.14 -6.33 5.16
C ALA A 72 -6.23 -6.47 4.07
N GLN A 73 -7.48 -6.56 4.48
CA GLN A 73 -8.64 -6.48 3.60
C GLN A 73 -9.08 -5.02 3.45
N VAL A 74 -9.71 -4.69 2.33
CA VAL A 74 -10.18 -3.33 2.02
C VAL A 74 -11.59 -3.38 1.46
N ARG A 75 -12.48 -2.57 2.05
CA ARG A 75 -13.89 -2.49 1.67
C ARG A 75 -14.41 -1.07 1.59
N ALA A 76 -15.42 -0.85 0.77
CA ALA A 76 -16.13 0.41 0.67
C ALA A 76 -17.00 0.64 1.91
N ALA A 77 -16.77 1.72 2.65
CA ALA A 77 -17.58 2.14 3.80
C ALA A 77 -18.81 2.96 3.38
N SER A 78 -18.70 3.66 2.25
CA SER A 78 -19.79 4.31 1.54
C SER A 78 -19.82 3.83 0.10
N ASP A 79 -20.75 4.35 -0.70
CA ASP A 79 -20.60 4.26 -2.16
C ASP A 79 -19.29 4.96 -2.55
N CYS A 80 -18.52 4.30 -3.41
CA CYS A 80 -17.19 4.71 -3.82
C CYS A 80 -17.05 4.71 -5.34
N VAL A 81 -16.21 5.62 -5.83
CA VAL A 81 -15.72 5.60 -7.20
C VAL A 81 -14.21 5.46 -7.15
N LEU A 82 -13.66 4.54 -7.93
CA LEU A 82 -12.23 4.27 -7.97
C LEU A 82 -11.74 3.96 -9.38
N TYR A 83 -10.44 4.08 -9.60
CA TYR A 83 -9.74 3.44 -10.71
C TYR A 83 -9.16 2.10 -10.25
N GLU A 84 -9.29 1.09 -11.09
CA GLU A 84 -8.74 -0.26 -10.91
C GLU A 84 -7.74 -0.55 -12.03
N PHE A 85 -6.59 -1.09 -11.66
CA PHE A 85 -5.56 -1.53 -12.59
C PHE A 85 -5.30 -3.02 -12.36
N ASP A 86 -5.65 -3.85 -13.33
CA ASP A 86 -5.61 -5.30 -13.17
C ASP A 86 -4.16 -5.83 -13.15
N ASP A 87 -3.27 -5.25 -13.97
CA ASP A 87 -1.82 -5.49 -13.94
C ASP A 87 -1.08 -4.24 -13.48
N ALA A 88 -1.04 -4.05 -12.17
CA ALA A 88 -0.40 -2.90 -11.56
C ALA A 88 1.12 -2.88 -11.81
N ALA A 89 1.77 -4.03 -11.92
CA ALA A 89 3.21 -4.10 -12.13
C ALA A 89 3.60 -3.55 -13.50
N SER A 90 2.85 -3.89 -14.55
CA SER A 90 3.04 -3.30 -15.88
C SER A 90 2.68 -1.82 -15.91
N PHE A 91 1.55 -1.43 -15.31
CA PHE A 91 1.17 -0.02 -15.21
C PHE A 91 2.25 0.85 -14.54
N LEU A 92 2.83 0.40 -13.43
CA LEU A 92 3.87 1.16 -12.72
C LEU A 92 5.19 1.24 -13.50
N ARG A 93 5.48 0.27 -14.38
CA ARG A 93 6.63 0.31 -15.30
C ARG A 93 6.39 1.32 -16.43
N GLU A 94 5.19 1.36 -16.98
CA GLU A 94 4.80 2.28 -18.05
C GLU A 94 4.60 3.72 -17.55
N GLN A 95 4.23 3.90 -16.28
CA GLN A 95 4.03 5.20 -15.64
C GLN A 95 4.98 5.41 -14.45
N PRO A 96 6.30 5.63 -14.68
CA PRO A 96 7.29 5.80 -13.60
C PRO A 96 6.99 6.94 -12.63
N ALA A 97 6.31 7.99 -13.10
CA ALA A 97 5.87 9.10 -12.25
C ALA A 97 4.92 8.63 -11.14
N MET A 98 4.00 7.71 -11.45
CA MET A 98 3.08 7.11 -10.47
C MET A 98 3.85 6.27 -9.45
N ALA A 99 4.80 5.44 -9.91
CA ALA A 99 5.66 4.64 -9.04
C ALA A 99 6.45 5.52 -8.05
N LEU A 100 7.00 6.64 -8.52
CA LEU A 100 7.71 7.61 -7.68
C LEU A 100 6.79 8.24 -6.62
N LEU A 101 5.57 8.63 -7.00
CA LEU A 101 4.59 9.21 -6.08
C LEU A 101 4.20 8.22 -4.97
N ILE A 102 3.96 6.96 -5.32
CA ILE A 102 3.68 5.89 -4.35
C ILE A 102 4.89 5.68 -3.44
N ALA A 103 6.10 5.58 -4.00
CA ALA A 103 7.32 5.38 -3.22
C ALA A 103 7.56 6.51 -2.21
N GLN A 104 7.38 7.77 -2.62
CA GLN A 104 7.46 8.93 -1.73
C GLN A 104 6.41 8.88 -0.62
N LEU A 105 5.17 8.52 -0.96
CA LEU A 105 4.09 8.37 0.02
C LEU A 105 4.40 7.27 1.05
N LEU A 106 4.90 6.12 0.62
CA LEU A 106 5.27 5.03 1.51
C LEU A 106 6.48 5.39 2.37
N ALA A 107 7.49 6.04 1.80
CA ALA A 107 8.66 6.52 2.55
C ALA A 107 8.25 7.53 3.63
N GLN A 108 7.34 8.46 3.31
CA GLN A 108 6.83 9.44 4.27
C GLN A 108 6.04 8.76 5.40
N ARG A 109 5.18 7.78 5.07
CA ARG A 109 4.44 6.99 6.07
C ARG A 109 5.38 6.20 6.98
N LEU A 110 6.39 5.56 6.41
CA LEU A 110 7.39 4.82 7.17
C LEU A 110 8.18 5.74 8.10
N GLN A 111 8.61 6.91 7.63
CA GLN A 111 9.31 7.90 8.45
C GLN A 111 8.46 8.37 9.64
N VAL A 112 7.17 8.65 9.44
CA VAL A 112 6.27 9.05 10.52
C VAL A 112 6.11 7.92 11.54
N ALA A 113 5.90 6.69 11.07
CA ALA A 113 5.74 5.54 11.95
C ALA A 113 7.01 5.26 12.78
N THR A 114 8.19 5.34 12.16
CA THR A 114 9.46 5.09 12.86
C THR A 114 9.80 6.22 13.84
N SER A 115 9.55 7.49 13.50
CA SER A 115 9.71 8.61 14.44
C SER A 115 8.77 8.47 15.64
N TYR A 116 7.50 8.13 15.43
CA TYR A 116 6.55 7.94 16.52
C TYR A 116 6.99 6.81 17.48
N LEU A 117 7.47 5.69 16.95
CA LEU A 117 8.01 4.60 17.77
C LEU A 117 9.26 5.02 18.54
N ALA A 118 10.14 5.84 17.95
CA ALA A 118 11.33 6.36 18.62
C ALA A 118 10.97 7.32 19.77
N ASP A 119 9.97 8.18 19.57
CA ASP A 119 9.47 9.07 20.61
C ASP A 119 8.86 8.28 21.78
N LEU A 120 8.10 7.22 21.48
CA LEU A 120 7.60 6.30 22.50
C LEU A 120 8.74 5.66 23.30
N MET A 121 9.79 5.17 22.64
CA MET A 121 10.96 4.64 23.35
C MET A 121 11.56 5.68 24.31
N HIS A 122 11.69 6.93 23.88
CA HIS A 122 12.25 7.98 24.73
C HIS A 122 11.35 8.31 25.93
N GLN A 123 10.03 8.30 25.77
CA GLN A 123 9.09 8.61 26.85
C GLN A 123 9.04 7.52 27.93
N TYR A 124 9.27 6.26 27.55
CA TYR A 124 9.15 5.11 28.46
C TYR A 124 10.50 4.51 28.89
N ALA A 125 11.63 5.10 28.49
CA ALA A 125 12.97 4.68 28.89
C ALA A 125 13.15 4.65 30.44
N ASP A 126 12.42 5.50 31.17
CA ASP A 126 12.48 5.56 32.65
C ASP A 126 11.47 4.65 33.37
N HIS A 127 10.55 3.98 32.66
CA HIS A 127 9.40 3.29 33.30
C HIS A 127 9.54 1.76 33.45
N GLY A 128 10.74 1.19 33.28
CA GLY A 128 11.07 -0.19 33.71
C GLY A 128 10.11 -1.31 33.24
N THR A 129 9.43 -1.13 32.11
CA THR A 129 8.40 -2.03 31.58
C THR A 129 8.70 -2.40 30.12
N HIS A 130 8.03 -3.46 29.60
CA HIS A 130 8.23 -4.24 28.35
C HIS A 130 8.66 -3.55 27.03
N LEU A 131 8.84 -2.23 27.00
CA LEU A 131 9.26 -1.42 25.85
C LEU A 131 10.71 -1.60 25.40
N ALA A 132 11.54 -2.36 26.13
CA ALA A 132 12.87 -2.76 25.66
C ALA A 132 12.84 -3.51 24.30
N MET A 133 11.78 -4.28 24.03
CA MET A 133 11.62 -4.97 22.73
C MET A 133 11.28 -4.03 21.56
N VAL A 134 10.79 -2.80 21.82
CA VAL A 134 10.47 -1.84 20.75
C VAL A 134 11.75 -1.33 20.08
N GLY A 135 12.86 -1.24 20.83
CA GLY A 135 14.17 -0.92 20.28
C GLY A 135 14.65 -1.94 19.25
N GLU A 136 14.46 -3.23 19.53
CA GLU A 136 14.83 -4.31 18.61
C GLU A 136 13.98 -4.29 17.33
N VAL A 137 12.67 -4.04 17.45
CA VAL A 137 11.75 -3.90 16.31
C VAL A 137 12.15 -2.73 15.41
N LEU A 138 12.44 -1.57 16.00
CA LEU A 138 12.91 -0.39 15.25
C LEU A 138 14.25 -0.63 14.57
N GLN A 139 15.20 -1.25 15.27
CA GLN A 139 16.51 -1.60 14.71
C GLN A 139 16.36 -2.55 13.51
N SER A 140 15.41 -3.49 13.56
CA SER A 140 15.09 -4.38 12.45
C SER A 140 14.43 -3.64 11.28
N MET A 141 13.60 -2.62 11.53
CA MET A 141 13.00 -1.79 10.47
C MET A 141 14.03 -0.90 9.77
N ILE A 142 14.97 -0.31 10.52
CA ILE A 142 16.03 0.57 10.00
C ILE A 142 17.07 -0.23 9.20
N ASN A 143 17.43 -1.42 9.68
CA ASN A 143 18.39 -2.29 9.02
C ASN A 143 17.70 -3.33 8.12
N LEU A 144 16.60 -2.96 7.47
CA LEU A 144 15.95 -3.85 6.50
C LEU A 144 17.01 -4.28 5.47
N PRO A 145 17.32 -5.58 5.32
CA PRO A 145 18.21 -6.01 4.26
C PRO A 145 17.65 -5.50 2.93
N PRO A 146 18.50 -5.03 1.99
CA PRO A 146 18.02 -4.55 0.71
C PRO A 146 17.15 -5.65 0.09
N MET A 147 15.88 -5.33 -0.13
CA MET A 147 15.01 -6.20 -0.90
C MET A 147 15.66 -6.35 -2.27
N GLN A 148 15.89 -7.59 -2.71
CA GLN A 148 16.12 -7.87 -4.11
C GLN A 148 14.83 -7.56 -4.85
N VAL A 149 14.66 -6.29 -5.24
CA VAL A 149 13.68 -5.89 -6.24
C VAL A 149 14.26 -6.37 -7.56
N ALA A 150 14.00 -7.64 -7.90
CA ALA A 150 14.28 -8.12 -9.24
C ALA A 150 13.32 -7.34 -10.16
N PRO A 151 13.80 -6.48 -11.09
CA PRO A 151 12.94 -6.05 -12.18
C PRO A 151 12.48 -7.34 -12.85
N GLY A 152 11.16 -7.51 -12.97
CA GLY A 152 10.55 -8.71 -13.54
C GLY A 152 11.34 -9.11 -14.79
N SER A 153 11.86 -10.33 -14.79
CA SER A 153 12.67 -10.84 -15.88
C SER A 153 11.85 -10.76 -17.17
N ASP A 154 12.27 -9.87 -18.08
CA ASP A 154 11.94 -9.99 -19.49
C ASP A 154 12.46 -11.35 -19.98
N GLN A 155 11.57 -12.33 -20.08
CA GLN A 155 11.65 -13.54 -20.90
C GLN A 155 10.36 -14.35 -20.64
N GLN A 156 9.47 -14.53 -21.61
CA GLN A 156 9.76 -15.23 -22.86
C GLN A 156 9.13 -14.53 -24.07
N SER A 157 9.99 -14.13 -25.00
CA SER A 157 9.67 -14.11 -26.43
C SER A 157 9.23 -15.52 -26.82
N ASP A 158 8.01 -15.67 -27.34
CA ASP A 158 7.56 -16.90 -27.99
C ASP A 158 8.38 -17.12 -29.27
N PRO A 159 9.11 -18.24 -29.42
CA PRO A 159 9.86 -18.52 -30.65
C PRO A 159 8.98 -19.20 -31.71
N ARG A 160 7.70 -18.86 -31.82
CA ARG A 160 6.78 -19.43 -32.81
C ARG A 160 5.93 -18.39 -33.55
N ILE A 161 6.58 -17.42 -34.21
CA ILE A 161 6.19 -16.89 -35.53
C ILE A 161 7.46 -16.54 -36.29
#